data_AF-A0A3D3MQX4-F1
#
_entry.id   AF-A0A3D3MQX4-F1
#
_cell.length_a   1.000
_cell.length_b   1.000
_cell.length_c   1.000
_cell.angle_alpha   90.00
_cell.angle_beta   90.00
_cell.angle_gamma   90.00
#
_symmetry.space_group_name_H-M   'P 1'
#
loop_
_entity.id
_entity.type
_entity.pdbx_description
1 polymer ?
#
loop_
_entity_poly.entity_id
_entity_poly.type
_entity_poly.pdbx_seq_one_letter_code
_entity_poly.pdbx_strand_id
1 'polypeptide(L)'
;MVLGHSEMPRWGCNFIYMFHMPLFFILSGYCFKEKYLENVGTFIKHRLKGLYWPFVKLSLLFLILHNIFYRLHIYSSIYGYRGHGIAPLTLHEFKDSFWCIITAMQSNPQLLGGYWFLRELLFSSILSLVLIKILPSIQQNKYCRHASVSWLIVACLIMSALMSKFGLALPV
;
A
#
# COMPACT_ATOMS: atom_id res chain seq x y z
N MET A 1 5.05 -4.09 -12.47
CA MET A 1 4.51 -5.15 -11.56
C MET A 1 4.50 -6.50 -12.25
N VAL A 2 3.78 -6.68 -13.38
CA VAL A 2 3.76 -7.97 -14.12
C VAL A 2 5.15 -8.45 -14.53
N LEU A 3 5.98 -7.57 -15.12
CA LEU A 3 7.35 -7.89 -15.52
C LEU A 3 8.27 -8.36 -14.37
N GLY A 4 8.03 -7.91 -13.14
CA GLY A 4 8.81 -8.33 -11.97
C GLY A 4 8.44 -9.73 -11.45
N HIS A 5 7.31 -10.28 -11.92
CA HIS A 5 6.83 -11.62 -11.59
C HIS A 5 6.93 -12.59 -12.78
N SER A 6 7.38 -12.13 -13.95
CA SER A 6 7.51 -12.96 -15.15
C SER A 6 8.93 -13.51 -15.28
N GLU A 7 9.32 -14.48 -14.45
CA GLU A 7 10.56 -15.28 -14.50
C GLU A 7 11.83 -14.58 -15.04
N MET A 8 11.96 -13.27 -14.78
CA MET A 8 12.97 -12.42 -15.40
C MET A 8 14.30 -12.62 -14.65
N PRO A 9 15.46 -12.46 -15.33
CA PRO A 9 16.74 -12.49 -14.64
C PRO A 9 16.76 -11.55 -13.43
N ARG A 10 17.38 -12.01 -12.34
CA ARG A 10 17.34 -11.33 -11.04
C ARG A 10 17.80 -9.87 -11.09
N TRP A 11 18.76 -9.56 -11.97
CA TRP A 11 19.20 -8.19 -12.24
C TRP A 11 18.07 -7.31 -12.78
N GLY A 12 17.28 -7.80 -13.75
CA GLY A 12 16.13 -7.07 -14.28
C GLY A 12 15.07 -6.81 -13.22
N CYS A 13 14.78 -7.81 -12.36
CA CYS A 13 13.79 -7.65 -11.29
C CYS A 13 14.24 -6.57 -10.31
N ASN A 14 15.50 -6.60 -9.89
CA ASN A 14 16.08 -5.59 -9.02
C ASN A 14 16.00 -4.19 -9.65
N PHE A 15 16.35 -4.06 -10.93
CA PHE A 15 16.31 -2.78 -11.64
C PHE A 15 14.90 -2.16 -11.63
N ILE A 16 13.87 -2.94 -12.02
CA ILE A 16 12.48 -2.44 -12.01
C ILE A 16 12.04 -2.09 -10.59
N TYR A 17 12.43 -2.88 -9.60
CA TYR A 17 12.06 -2.67 -8.19
C TYR A 17 12.66 -1.40 -7.59
N MET A 18 13.77 -0.88 -8.12
CA MET A 18 14.37 0.38 -7.65
C MET A 18 13.50 1.61 -7.89
N PHE A 19 12.71 1.65 -8.99
CA PHE A 19 12.00 2.88 -9.35
C PHE A 19 10.49 2.72 -9.54
N HIS A 20 9.96 1.54 -9.87
CA HIS A 20 8.56 1.46 -10.32
C HIS A 20 7.54 1.88 -9.24
N MET A 21 7.74 1.49 -7.97
CA MET A 21 6.85 1.90 -6.87
C MET A 21 6.99 3.40 -6.58
N PRO A 22 8.20 3.97 -6.37
CA PRO A 22 8.38 5.42 -6.23
C PRO A 22 7.80 6.22 -7.40
N LEU A 23 8.02 5.77 -8.64
CA LEU A 23 7.53 6.41 -9.86
C LEU A 23 5.99 6.48 -9.87
N PHE A 24 5.31 5.42 -9.44
CA PHE A 24 3.85 5.45 -9.33
C PHE A 24 3.38 6.49 -8.31
N PHE A 25 4.02 6.59 -7.14
CA PHE A 25 3.65 7.61 -6.14
C PHE A 25 3.90 9.03 -6.68
N ILE A 26 5.01 9.27 -7.37
CA ILE A 26 5.32 10.57 -7.98
C ILE A 26 4.25 10.93 -9.02
N LEU A 27 3.91 10.02 -9.93
CA LEU A 27 2.87 10.24 -10.93
C LEU A 27 1.49 10.47 -10.28
N SER A 28 1.19 9.74 -9.20
CA SER A 28 -0.06 9.93 -8.46
C SER A 28 -0.17 11.32 -7.81
N GLY A 29 0.97 11.87 -7.36
CA GLY A 29 1.09 13.22 -6.85
C GLY A 29 1.04 14.28 -7.95
N TYR A 30 1.67 14.03 -9.10
CA TYR A 30 1.59 14.91 -10.27
C TYR A 30 0.14 15.07 -10.77
N CYS A 31 -0.65 14.00 -10.71
CA CYS A 31 -2.07 14.03 -11.05
C CYS A 31 -2.97 14.64 -9.96
N PHE A 32 -2.41 15.16 -8.86
CA PHE A 32 -3.16 15.81 -7.80
C PHE A 32 -3.70 17.17 -8.29
N LYS A 33 -5.01 17.40 -8.11
CA LYS A 33 -5.66 18.65 -8.53
C LYS A 33 -5.79 19.63 -7.37
N GLU A 34 -5.38 20.87 -7.57
CA GLU A 34 -5.40 21.93 -6.55
C GLU A 34 -6.80 22.23 -5.99
N LYS A 35 -7.86 22.01 -6.77
CA LYS A 35 -9.27 22.16 -6.34
C LYS A 35 -9.64 21.36 -5.08
N TYR A 36 -8.86 20.33 -4.75
CA TYR A 36 -9.07 19.50 -3.57
C TYR A 36 -8.48 20.11 -2.29
N LEU A 37 -7.68 21.18 -2.39
CA LEU A 37 -7.11 21.89 -1.25
C LEU A 37 -8.17 22.73 -0.51
N GLU A 38 -9.11 23.30 -1.27
CA GLU A 38 -10.25 24.06 -0.74
C GLU A 38 -11.28 23.12 -0.08
N ASN A 39 -11.54 21.96 -0.69
CA ASN A 39 -12.57 21.01 -0.26
C ASN A 39 -11.99 19.64 0.15
N VAL A 40 -11.33 19.60 1.32
CA VAL A 40 -10.67 18.38 1.84
C VAL A 40 -11.65 17.21 2.04
N GLY A 41 -12.85 17.47 2.56
CA GLY A 41 -13.85 16.41 2.77
C GLY A 41 -14.23 15.70 1.47
N THR A 42 -14.39 16.46 0.39
CA THR A 42 -14.68 15.94 -0.94
C THR A 42 -13.52 15.08 -1.46
N PHE A 43 -12.27 15.51 -1.25
CA PHE A 43 -11.09 14.72 -1.59
C PHE A 43 -11.05 13.37 -0.88
N ILE A 44 -11.20 13.37 0.45
CA ILE A 44 -11.17 12.14 1.26
C ILE A 44 -12.28 11.20 0.80
N LYS A 45 -13.50 11.72 0.59
CA LYS A 45 -14.63 10.93 0.09
C LYS A 45 -14.35 10.29 -1.27
N HIS A 46 -13.72 11.01 -2.19
CA HIS A 46 -13.34 10.44 -3.48
C HIS A 46 -12.27 9.36 -3.36
N ARG A 47 -11.26 9.55 -2.49
CA ARG A 47 -10.20 8.55 -2.24
C ARG A 47 -10.77 7.30 -1.58
N LEU A 48 -11.62 7.44 -0.57
CA LEU A 48 -12.29 6.30 0.07
C LEU A 48 -13.17 5.55 -0.93
N LYS A 49 -13.98 6.25 -1.72
CA LYS A 49 -14.84 5.61 -2.73
C LYS A 49 -14.02 4.90 -3.82
N GLY A 50 -12.88 5.47 -4.22
CA GLY A 50 -12.05 4.94 -5.30
C GLY A 50 -11.04 3.87 -4.90
N LEU A 51 -10.61 3.83 -3.63
CA LEU A 51 -9.56 2.92 -3.14
C LEU A 51 -10.08 1.97 -2.05
N TYR A 52 -10.67 2.51 -0.98
CA TYR A 52 -11.16 1.72 0.16
C TYR A 52 -12.33 0.82 -0.23
N TRP A 53 -13.34 1.37 -0.90
CA TRP A 53 -14.53 0.61 -1.28
C TRP A 53 -14.26 -0.58 -2.21
N PRO A 54 -13.47 -0.43 -3.31
CA PRO A 54 -13.14 -1.59 -4.15
C PRO A 54 -12.27 -2.61 -3.41
N PHE A 55 -11.35 -2.16 -2.56
CA PHE A 55 -10.55 -3.04 -1.72
C PHE A 55 -11.45 -3.91 -0.83
N VAL A 56 -12.31 -3.30 -0.01
CA VAL A 56 -13.15 -4.04 0.95
C VAL A 56 -14.11 -4.97 0.22
N LYS A 57 -14.76 -4.51 -0.84
CA LYS A 57 -15.70 -5.33 -1.61
C LYS A 57 -15.05 -6.59 -2.17
N LEU A 58 -13.89 -6.46 -2.82
CA LEU A 58 -13.25 -7.61 -3.44
C LEU A 58 -12.57 -8.50 -2.40
N SER A 59 -11.92 -7.92 -1.39
CA SER A 59 -11.32 -8.70 -0.30
C SER A 59 -12.37 -9.50 0.49
N LEU A 60 -13.54 -8.92 0.77
CA LEU A 60 -14.64 -9.66 1.42
C LEU A 60 -15.23 -10.75 0.52
N LEU A 61 -15.37 -10.49 -0.78
CA LEU A 61 -15.82 -11.50 -1.73
C LEU A 61 -14.87 -12.71 -1.70
N PHE A 62 -13.57 -12.48 -1.85
CA PHE A 62 -12.58 -13.55 -1.84
C PHE A 62 -12.42 -14.23 -0.46
N LEU A 63 -12.67 -13.51 0.63
CA LEU A 63 -12.69 -14.09 1.98
C LEU A 63 -13.85 -15.10 2.12
N ILE A 64 -15.05 -14.75 1.64
CA ILE A 64 -16.21 -15.66 1.66
C ILE A 64 -15.97 -16.87 0.75
N LEU A 65 -15.39 -16.65 -0.44
CA LEU A 65 -15.07 -17.73 -1.37
C LEU A 65 -13.83 -18.55 -0.94
N HIS A 66 -13.12 -18.18 0.14
CA HIS A 66 -11.85 -18.81 0.52
C HIS A 66 -11.96 -20.33 0.68
N ASN A 67 -12.96 -20.79 1.43
CA ASN A 67 -13.18 -22.22 1.67
C ASN A 67 -13.67 -22.95 0.41
N ILE A 68 -14.33 -22.25 -0.52
CA ILE A 68 -14.72 -22.79 -1.82
C ILE A 68 -13.47 -22.97 -2.70
N PHE A 69 -12.62 -21.95 -2.79
CA PHE A 69 -11.36 -22.01 -3.54
C PHE A 69 -10.40 -23.09 -3.01
N TYR A 70 -10.41 -23.31 -1.69
CA TYR A 70 -9.69 -24.42 -1.08
C TYR A 70 -10.22 -25.78 -1.54
N ARG A 71 -11.55 -25.97 -1.54
CA ARG A 71 -12.18 -27.22 -2.02
C ARG A 71 -12.01 -27.45 -3.53
N LEU A 72 -11.93 -26.37 -4.31
CA LEU A 72 -11.67 -26.41 -5.75
C LEU A 72 -10.17 -26.58 -6.09
N HIS A 73 -9.30 -26.77 -5.09
CA HIS A 73 -7.84 -26.88 -5.26
C HIS A 73 -7.18 -25.66 -5.95
N ILE A 74 -7.84 -24.50 -5.95
CA ILE A 74 -7.24 -23.22 -6.36
C ILE A 74 -6.21 -22.78 -5.31
N TYR A 75 -6.48 -23.08 -4.04
CA TYR A 75 -5.53 -22.95 -2.96
C TYR A 75 -4.87 -24.29 -2.63
N SER A 76 -3.57 -24.25 -2.36
CA SER A 76 -2.79 -25.42 -1.96
C SER A 76 -2.25 -25.25 -0.55
N SER A 77 -2.34 -26.33 0.24
CA SER A 77 -1.71 -26.42 1.56
C SER A 77 -0.19 -26.57 1.50
N ILE A 78 0.37 -26.81 0.31
CA ILE A 78 1.80 -27.05 0.09
C ILE A 78 2.41 -25.89 -0.69
N TYR A 79 1.71 -25.39 -1.72
CA TYR A 79 2.22 -24.36 -2.62
C TYR A 79 1.47 -23.04 -2.42
N GLY A 80 2.08 -22.11 -1.68
CA GLY A 80 1.54 -20.76 -1.50
C GLY A 80 2.60 -19.66 -1.48
N TYR A 81 2.21 -18.46 -1.05
CA TYR A 81 3.09 -17.30 -1.10
C TYR A 81 4.31 -17.49 -0.19
N ARG A 82 5.52 -17.33 -0.74
CA ARG A 82 6.81 -17.54 -0.04
C ARG A 82 6.94 -18.93 0.62
N GLY A 83 6.29 -19.95 0.05
CA GLY A 83 6.33 -21.32 0.59
C GLY A 83 5.38 -21.55 1.77
N HIS A 84 4.56 -20.56 2.15
CA HIS A 84 3.48 -20.76 3.11
C HIS A 84 2.23 -21.24 2.39
N GLY A 85 1.86 -22.50 2.62
CA GLY A 85 0.60 -23.06 2.15
C GLY A 85 -0.62 -22.41 2.81
N ILE A 86 -1.77 -22.57 2.17
CA ILE A 86 -3.03 -21.98 2.60
C ILE A 86 -3.86 -23.08 3.24
N ALA A 87 -4.29 -22.87 4.49
CA ALA A 87 -5.22 -23.76 5.19
C ALA A 87 -6.69 -23.33 4.97
N PRO A 88 -7.66 -24.23 5.15
CA PRO A 88 -9.06 -23.85 5.22
C PRO A 88 -9.28 -22.92 6.42
N LEU A 89 -10.06 -21.87 6.22
CA LEU A 89 -10.26 -20.82 7.22
C LEU A 89 -11.24 -21.30 8.32
N THR A 90 -10.83 -21.18 9.57
CA THR A 90 -11.72 -21.38 10.72
C THR A 90 -12.64 -20.17 10.92
N LEU A 91 -13.74 -20.34 11.67
CA LEU A 91 -14.67 -19.24 11.97
C LEU A 91 -14.02 -18.09 12.74
N HIS A 92 -13.01 -18.39 13.57
CA HIS A 92 -12.26 -17.38 14.31
C HIS A 92 -11.40 -16.55 13.37
N GLU A 93 -10.55 -17.20 12.56
CA GLU A 93 -9.67 -16.54 11.59
C GLU A 93 -10.46 -15.77 10.53
N PHE A 94 -11.65 -16.27 10.16
CA PHE A 94 -12.57 -15.55 9.28
C PHE A 94 -13.00 -14.21 9.89
N LYS A 95 -13.40 -14.20 11.16
CA LYS A 95 -13.81 -12.97 11.87
C LYS A 95 -12.64 -12.00 12.02
N ASP A 96 -11.47 -12.50 12.39
CA ASP A 96 -10.26 -11.66 12.52
C ASP A 96 -9.89 -11.02 11.18
N SER A 97 -9.90 -11.81 10.11
CA SER A 97 -9.61 -11.34 8.76
C SER A 97 -10.67 -10.35 8.28
N PHE A 98 -11.95 -10.60 8.57
CA PHE A 98 -13.06 -9.70 8.24
C PHE A 98 -12.87 -8.33 8.89
N TRP A 99 -12.56 -8.30 10.19
CA TRP A 99 -12.31 -7.05 10.90
C TRP A 99 -11.05 -6.35 10.40
N CYS A 100 -9.96 -7.09 10.17
CA CYS A 100 -8.72 -6.52 9.63
C CYS A 100 -8.89 -5.89 8.24
N ILE A 101 -9.70 -6.51 7.35
CA ILE A 101 -9.99 -5.97 6.02
C ILE A 101 -10.73 -4.63 6.15
N ILE A 102 -11.70 -4.54 7.06
CA ILE A 102 -12.53 -3.35 7.22
C ILE A 102 -11.77 -2.22 7.91
N THR A 103 -11.05 -2.50 8.99
CA THR A 103 -10.44 -1.46 9.84
C THR A 103 -9.04 -1.08 9.38
N ALA A 104 -8.20 -2.05 9.03
CA ALA A 104 -6.79 -1.85 8.74
C ALA A 104 -6.44 -1.93 7.25
N MET A 105 -7.41 -2.27 6.38
CA MET A 105 -7.15 -2.66 4.99
C MET A 105 -6.02 -3.69 4.90
N GLN A 106 -6.06 -4.67 5.81
CA GLN A 106 -5.06 -5.73 5.95
C GLN A 106 -5.72 -7.10 5.69
N SER A 107 -4.93 -8.17 5.64
CA SER A 107 -5.42 -9.54 5.39
C SER A 107 -6.00 -9.76 3.98
N ASN A 108 -5.27 -9.32 2.95
CA ASN A 108 -5.68 -9.59 1.57
C ASN A 108 -5.56 -11.08 1.24
N PRO A 109 -6.61 -11.70 0.67
CA PRO A 109 -6.54 -13.04 0.11
C PRO A 109 -5.38 -13.16 -0.89
N GLN A 110 -4.75 -14.33 -0.99
CA GLN A 110 -3.54 -14.50 -1.82
C GLN A 110 -3.75 -14.12 -3.30
N LEU A 111 -4.95 -14.36 -3.84
CA LEU A 111 -5.32 -13.97 -5.20
C LEU A 111 -5.38 -12.44 -5.40
N LEU A 112 -5.54 -11.69 -4.30
CA LEU A 112 -5.54 -10.23 -4.25
C LEU A 112 -4.17 -9.69 -3.82
N GLY A 113 -3.10 -10.42 -4.11
CA GLY A 113 -1.74 -10.08 -3.69
C GLY A 113 -1.29 -8.67 -4.07
N GLY A 114 -1.84 -8.03 -5.11
CA GLY A 114 -1.53 -6.64 -5.48
C GLY A 114 -2.24 -5.56 -4.64
N TYR A 115 -3.18 -5.92 -3.77
CA TYR A 115 -4.06 -4.97 -3.08
C TYR A 115 -3.37 -4.22 -1.95
N TRP A 116 -2.22 -4.69 -1.47
CA TRP A 116 -1.38 -3.95 -0.52
C TRP A 116 -1.09 -2.52 -1.04
N PHE A 117 -0.95 -2.36 -2.35
CA PHE A 117 -0.65 -1.08 -2.96
C PHE A 117 -1.79 -0.06 -2.86
N LEU A 118 -3.06 -0.50 -2.85
CA LEU A 118 -4.22 0.39 -2.71
C LEU A 118 -4.24 1.06 -1.33
N ARG A 119 -3.86 0.30 -0.29
CA ARG A 119 -3.70 0.80 1.07
C ARG A 119 -2.62 1.89 1.10
N GLU A 120 -1.44 1.60 0.57
CA GLU A 120 -0.31 2.54 0.56
C GLU A 120 -0.65 3.83 -0.22
N LEU A 121 -1.36 3.71 -1.35
CA LEU A 121 -1.89 4.86 -2.08
C LEU A 121 -2.85 5.72 -1.26
N LEU A 122 -3.75 5.10 -0.51
CA LEU A 122 -4.70 5.81 0.34
C LEU A 122 -3.96 6.58 1.43
N PHE A 123 -3.07 5.91 2.18
CA PHE A 123 -2.29 6.56 3.24
C PHE A 123 -1.39 7.67 2.71
N SER A 124 -0.66 7.41 1.63
CA SER A 124 0.20 8.42 0.98
C SER A 124 -0.60 9.63 0.52
N SER A 125 -1.80 9.43 -0.04
CA SER A 125 -2.64 10.53 -0.49
C SER A 125 -3.16 11.40 0.65
N ILE A 126 -3.53 10.79 1.79
CA ILE A 126 -3.95 11.54 2.99
C ILE A 126 -2.75 12.27 3.61
N LEU A 127 -1.61 11.59 3.73
CA LEU A 127 -0.37 12.16 4.25
C LEU A 127 0.07 13.37 3.43
N SER A 128 0.02 13.26 2.10
CA SER A 128 0.37 14.37 1.20
C SER A 128 -0.53 15.59 1.41
N LEU A 129 -1.84 15.39 1.61
CA LEU A 129 -2.78 16.48 1.90
C LEU A 129 -2.46 17.14 3.24
N VAL A 130 -2.19 16.35 4.28
CA VAL A 130 -1.80 16.84 5.60
C VAL A 130 -0.51 17.66 5.50
N LEU A 131 0.51 17.16 4.80
CA LEU A 131 1.76 17.89 4.58
C LEU A 131 1.53 19.21 3.84
N ILE A 132 0.75 19.22 2.76
CA ILE A 132 0.46 20.45 1.99
C ILE A 132 -0.28 21.49 2.84
N LYS A 133 -1.11 21.09 3.80
CA LYS A 133 -1.81 22.03 4.70
C LYS A 133 -0.98 22.49 5.90
N ILE A 134 -0.16 21.61 6.48
CA ILE A 134 0.62 21.93 7.68
C ILE A 134 1.88 22.73 7.33
N LEU A 135 2.59 22.37 6.25
CA LEU A 135 3.87 23.01 5.89
C LEU A 135 3.77 24.54 5.71
N PRO A 136 2.77 25.10 5.00
CA PRO A 136 2.60 26.56 4.89
C PRO A 136 2.22 27.23 6.21
N SER A 137 1.49 26.52 7.08
CA SER A 137 1.06 27.03 8.39
C SER A 137 2.25 27.17 9.36
N ILE A 138 3.25 26.30 9.25
CA ILE A 138 4.46 26.32 10.08
C ILE A 138 5.55 27.24 9.48
N GLN A 139 5.70 27.26 8.16
CA GLN A 139 6.74 28.02 7.47
C GLN A 139 6.15 28.85 6.32
N GLN A 140 6.09 30.17 6.53
CA GLN A 140 5.65 31.11 5.51
C GLN A 140 6.73 31.38 4.44
N ASN A 141 8.01 31.23 4.78
CA ASN A 141 9.11 31.39 3.83
C ASN A 141 9.25 30.16 2.93
N LYS A 142 9.06 30.36 1.61
CA LYS A 142 9.14 29.31 0.59
C LYS A 142 10.49 28.58 0.58
N TYR A 143 11.60 29.29 0.79
CA TYR A 143 12.95 28.69 0.79
C TYR A 143 13.14 27.73 1.97
N CYS A 144 12.77 28.17 3.19
CA CYS A 144 12.84 27.33 4.37
C CYS A 144 11.95 26.09 4.22
N ARG A 145 10.78 26.22 3.59
CA ARG A 145 9.86 25.10 3.33
C ARG A 145 10.47 24.05 2.38
N HIS A 146 11.08 24.46 1.27
CA HIS A 146 11.75 23.53 0.35
C HIS A 146 12.95 22.84 1.02
N ALA A 147 13.70 23.56 1.84
CA ALA A 147 14.80 23.00 2.62
C ALA A 147 14.29 21.96 3.64
N SER A 148 13.21 22.24 4.37
CA SER A 148 12.60 21.30 5.34
C SER A 148 12.14 20.00 4.69
N VAL A 149 11.46 20.09 3.54
CA VAL A 149 11.00 18.91 2.80
C VAL A 149 12.20 18.10 2.28
N SER A 150 13.24 18.76 1.79
CA SER A 150 14.46 18.09 1.31
C SER A 150 15.17 17.36 2.46
N TRP A 151 15.29 17.98 3.63
CA TRP A 151 15.86 17.35 4.84
C TRP A 151 15.04 16.16 5.34
N LEU A 152 13.71 16.23 5.28
CA LEU A 152 12.84 15.08 5.60
C LEU A 152 13.09 13.90 4.68
N ILE A 153 13.23 14.14 3.37
CA ILE A 153 13.55 13.08 2.40
C ILE A 153 14.91 12.45 2.71
N VAL A 154 15.93 13.27 2.97
CA VAL A 154 17.27 12.79 3.34
C VAL A 154 17.21 11.97 4.63
N ALA A 155 16.48 12.42 5.65
CA ALA A 155 16.30 11.68 6.90
C ALA A 155 15.62 10.33 6.68
N CYS A 156 14.57 10.26 5.84
CA CYS A 156 13.91 9.00 5.48
C CYS A 156 14.84 8.04 4.73
N LEU A 157 15.68 8.55 3.82
CA LEU A 157 16.67 7.74 3.09
C LEU A 157 17.75 7.20 4.03
N ILE A 158 18.25 8.02 4.95
CA ILE A 158 19.22 7.61 5.98
C ILE A 158 18.59 6.54 6.88
N MET A 159 17.36 6.76 7.35
CA MET A 159 16.64 5.79 8.17
C MET A 159 16.47 4.46 7.42
N SER A 160 16.04 4.49 6.16
CA SER A 160 15.91 3.28 5.33
C SER A 160 17.24 2.54 5.17
N ALA A 161 18.34 3.25 4.93
CA ALA A 161 19.67 2.67 4.83
C ALA A 161 20.13 2.05 6.16
N LEU A 162 19.85 2.71 7.29
CA LEU A 162 20.14 2.18 8.63
C LEU A 162 19.32 0.92 8.91
N MET A 163 18.01 0.94 8.65
CA MET A 163 17.14 -0.23 8.83
C MET A 163 17.62 -1.42 7.99
N SER A 164 18.05 -1.17 6.75
CA SER A 164 18.63 -2.21 5.89
C SER A 164 19.95 -2.76 6.45
N LYS A 165 20.80 -1.92 7.05
CA LYS A 165 22.09 -2.33 7.61
C LYS A 165 21.93 -3.17 8.87
N PHE A 166 20.93 -2.85 9.70
CA PHE A 166 20.64 -3.56 10.94
C PHE A 166 19.67 -4.74 10.76
N GLY A 167 19.22 -5.04 9.54
CA GLY A 167 18.26 -6.11 9.28
C GLY A 167 16.89 -5.89 9.92
N LEU A 168 16.57 -4.65 10.31
CA LEU A 168 15.30 -4.28 10.92
C LEU A 168 14.23 -4.20 9.81
N ALA A 169 13.37 -5.20 9.74
CA ALA A 169 12.14 -5.10 8.97
C ALA A 169 11.10 -4.32 9.78
N LEU A 170 10.48 -3.30 9.18
CA LEU A 170 9.25 -2.75 9.73
C LEU A 170 8.20 -3.88 9.81
N PRO A 171 7.43 -3.99 10.90
CA PRO A 171 6.27 -4.86 10.89
C PRO A 171 5.28 -4.31 9.87
N VAL A 172 5.25 -4.91 8.67
CA VAL A 172 4.28 -4.57 7.61
C VAL A 172 3.06 -5.46 7.76
#